data_AF-A0A226MXW0-F1
#
_entry.id   AF-A0A226MXW0-F1
#
_cell.length_a   1.000
_cell.length_b   1.000
_cell.length_c   1.000
_cell.angle_alpha   90.00
_cell.angle_beta   90.00
_cell.angle_gamma   90.00
#
_symmetry.space_group_name_H-M   'P 1'
#
loop_
_entity.id
_entity.type
_entity.pdbx_description
1 polymer ?
#
loop_
_entity_poly.entity_id
_entity_poly.type
_entity_poly.pdbx_seq_one_letter_code
_entity_poly.pdbx_strand_id
1 'polypeptide(L)'
;MAEYVQVVKRAFKHLGGHGGVRGAILQLLRHRWLHSMTDDPPTTHPPVARKFIWENHEFNLSGTPRQYVPYSTTRKKIQEWIPPTTASK
;
A
#
# COMPACT_ATOMS: atom_id res chain seq x y z
N MET A 1 1.68 -15.03 -34.48
CA MET A 1 0.34 -14.58 -34.02
C MET A 1 -0.08 -15.18 -32.67
N ALA A 2 0.23 -16.45 -32.36
CA ALA A 2 -0.14 -17.08 -31.08
C ALA A 2 0.57 -16.49 -29.84
N GLU A 3 1.86 -16.13 -29.96
CA GLU A 3 2.63 -15.50 -28.88
C GLU A 3 2.07 -14.13 -28.47
N TYR A 4 1.64 -13.31 -29.44
CA TYR A 4 1.01 -12.01 -29.16
C TYR A 4 -0.31 -12.17 -28.43
N VAL A 5 -1.11 -13.18 -28.76
CA VAL A 5 -2.37 -13.49 -28.05
C VAL A 5 -2.10 -13.94 -26.61
N GLN A 6 -1.02 -14.69 -26.38
CA GLN A 6 -0.59 -15.08 -25.03
C GLN A 6 -0.13 -13.87 -24.21
N VAL A 7 0.64 -12.95 -24.81
CA VAL A 7 1.10 -11.70 -24.16
C VAL A 7 -0.07 -10.77 -23.85
N VAL A 8 -1.03 -10.61 -24.78
CA VAL A 8 -2.24 -9.81 -24.57
C VAL A 8 -3.13 -10.42 -23.50
N LYS A 9 -3.32 -11.74 -23.48
CA LYS A 9 -4.06 -12.44 -22.40
C LYS A 9 -3.38 -12.28 -21.04
N ARG A 10 -2.04 -12.31 -20.98
CA ARG A 10 -1.29 -12.01 -19.73
C ARG A 10 -1.46 -10.54 -19.32
N ALA A 11 -1.38 -9.59 -20.26
CA ALA A 11 -1.57 -8.16 -19.99
C ALA A 11 -2.99 -7.86 -19.45
N PHE A 12 -4.02 -8.48 -20.02
CA PHE A 12 -5.40 -8.35 -19.50
C PHE A 12 -5.58 -9.04 -18.13
N LYS A 13 -4.86 -10.12 -17.85
CA LYS A 13 -4.82 -10.75 -16.52
C LYS A 13 -4.15 -9.85 -15.48
N HIS A 14 -3.15 -9.06 -15.87
CA HIS A 14 -2.53 -8.04 -15.02
C HIS A 14 -3.45 -6.82 -14.79
N LEU A 15 -4.22 -6.39 -15.80
CA LEU A 15 -5.24 -5.31 -15.68
C LEU A 15 -6.45 -5.72 -14.82
N GLY A 16 -6.89 -6.98 -14.89
CA GLY A 16 -7.92 -7.53 -13.98
C GLY A 16 -7.42 -7.84 -12.57
N GLY A 17 -6.10 -7.76 -12.33
CA GLY A 17 -5.46 -8.04 -11.05
C GLY A 17 -5.46 -6.86 -10.07
N HIS A 18 -5.97 -5.68 -10.47
CA HIS A 18 -6.10 -4.51 -9.60
C HIS A 18 -7.42 -4.55 -8.85
N GLY A 19 -7.61 -5.66 -8.10
CA GLY A 19 -8.81 -6.05 -7.38
C GLY A 19 -9.67 -4.87 -6.96
N GLY A 20 -10.68 -4.57 -7.78
CA GLY A 20 -11.52 -3.37 -7.67
C GLY A 20 -12.27 -3.25 -6.34
N VAL A 21 -13.44 -2.63 -6.34
CA VAL A 21 -14.23 -2.33 -5.12
C VAL A 21 -14.42 -3.56 -4.18
N ARG A 22 -14.40 -4.77 -4.72
CA ARG A 22 -14.51 -6.04 -3.97
C ARG A 22 -13.25 -6.48 -3.21
N GLY A 23 -12.06 -6.00 -3.60
CA GLY A 23 -10.82 -6.32 -2.91
C GLY A 23 -10.59 -5.46 -1.66
N ALA A 24 -10.92 -4.17 -1.76
CA ALA A 24 -10.65 -3.15 -0.74
C ALA A 24 -11.45 -3.33 0.58
N ILE A 25 -12.58 -4.03 0.53
CA ILE A 25 -13.42 -4.34 1.71
C ILE A 25 -13.07 -5.72 2.31
N LEU A 26 -12.37 -6.58 1.55
CA LEU A 26 -12.23 -8.00 1.86
C LEU A 26 -11.10 -8.32 2.85
N GLN A 27 -9.95 -7.65 2.77
CA GLN A 27 -8.77 -8.10 3.51
C GLN A 27 -8.81 -7.73 5.00
N LEU A 28 -8.94 -6.47 5.40
CA LEU A 28 -8.82 -6.12 6.83
C LEU A 28 -9.95 -6.73 7.70
N LEU A 29 -11.19 -6.77 7.19
CA LEU A 29 -12.35 -7.21 7.97
C LEU A 29 -12.57 -8.72 7.88
N ARG A 30 -12.29 -9.37 6.74
CA ARG A 30 -12.53 -10.83 6.56
C ARG A 30 -11.28 -11.70 6.68
N HIS A 31 -10.08 -11.15 6.87
CA HIS A 31 -8.87 -11.96 7.07
C HIS A 31 -9.01 -12.93 8.25
N ARG A 32 -9.57 -12.49 9.39
CA ARG A 32 -9.78 -13.36 10.57
C ARG A 32 -10.70 -14.54 10.26
N TRP A 33 -11.83 -14.28 9.62
CA TRP A 33 -12.82 -15.29 9.29
C TRP A 33 -12.31 -16.25 8.19
N LEU A 34 -11.66 -15.71 7.15
CA LEU A 34 -11.12 -16.50 6.03
C LEU A 34 -10.01 -17.47 6.49
N HIS A 35 -9.21 -17.08 7.48
CA HIS A 35 -8.16 -17.90 8.06
C HIS A 35 -8.62 -18.69 9.29
N SER A 36 -9.94 -18.86 9.49
CA SER A 36 -10.52 -19.64 10.60
C SER A 36 -10.01 -19.24 11.99
N MET A 37 -9.66 -17.97 12.18
CA MET A 37 -9.32 -17.41 13.50
C MET A 37 -10.57 -17.02 14.30
N THR A 38 -11.72 -16.97 13.65
CA THR A 38 -13.03 -16.64 14.23
C THR A 38 -14.12 -17.28 13.39
N ASP A 39 -15.12 -17.87 14.02
CA ASP A 39 -16.29 -18.43 13.32
C ASP A 39 -17.23 -17.34 12.82
N ASP A 40 -17.21 -16.20 13.52
CA ASP A 40 -18.06 -15.05 13.27
C ASP A 40 -17.60 -14.21 12.08
N PRO A 41 -18.43 -14.04 11.03
CA PRO A 41 -18.09 -13.19 9.90
C PRO A 41 -18.24 -11.70 10.27
N PRO A 42 -17.43 -10.81 9.66
CA PRO A 42 -17.48 -9.37 9.96
C PRO A 42 -18.78 -8.68 9.51
N THR A 43 -19.64 -9.37 8.77
CA THR A 43 -20.99 -8.89 8.44
C THR A 43 -21.94 -8.96 9.62
N THR A 44 -21.78 -9.96 10.49
CA THR A 44 -22.60 -10.15 11.70
C THR A 44 -21.93 -9.49 12.90
N HIS A 45 -20.60 -9.55 12.96
CA HIS A 45 -19.79 -8.98 14.02
C HIS A 45 -18.76 -8.02 13.45
N PRO A 46 -19.18 -6.78 13.09
CA PRO A 46 -18.27 -5.80 12.50
C PRO A 46 -17.17 -5.41 13.51
N PRO A 47 -15.94 -5.18 13.05
CA PRO A 47 -14.86 -4.76 13.92
C PRO A 47 -15.08 -3.33 14.41
N VAL A 48 -14.51 -3.03 15.58
CA VAL A 48 -14.67 -1.74 16.24
C VAL A 48 -14.02 -0.64 15.42
N ALA A 49 -14.82 0.31 14.92
CA ALA A 49 -14.32 1.46 14.18
C ALA A 49 -13.48 2.39 15.08
N ARG A 50 -12.34 2.86 14.57
CA ARG A 50 -11.46 3.84 15.21
C ARG A 50 -11.04 4.90 14.21
N LYS A 51 -10.81 6.13 14.70
CA LYS A 51 -10.47 7.30 13.86
C LYS A 51 -9.20 7.16 13.02
N PHE A 52 -8.28 6.28 13.44
CA PHE A 52 -7.00 6.07 12.76
C PHE A 52 -6.98 4.83 11.86
N ILE A 53 -8.03 4.01 11.89
CA ILE A 53 -8.11 2.83 11.01
C ILE A 53 -8.45 3.34 9.61
N TRP A 54 -7.67 2.88 8.63
CA TRP A 54 -7.92 3.22 7.23
C TRP A 54 -9.28 2.68 6.77
N GLU A 55 -10.06 3.55 6.13
CA GLU A 55 -11.36 3.18 5.55
C GLU A 55 -11.20 2.25 4.35
N ASN A 56 -10.19 2.51 3.52
CA ASN A 56 -9.88 1.73 2.34
C ASN A 56 -8.59 0.95 2.55
N HIS A 57 -8.65 -0.38 2.42
CA HIS A 57 -7.45 -1.21 2.46
C HIS A 57 -6.61 -1.01 1.19
N GLU A 58 -5.32 -0.74 1.37
CA GLU A 58 -4.34 -0.69 0.30
C GLU A 58 -3.62 -2.05 0.19
N PHE A 59 -3.61 -2.60 -1.02
CA PHE A 59 -2.95 -3.87 -1.32
C PHE A 59 -1.43 -3.75 -1.32
N ASN A 60 -0.74 -4.89 -1.45
CA ASN A 60 0.71 -4.90 -1.63
C ASN A 60 1.11 -4.08 -2.87
N LEU A 61 1.87 -3.01 -2.67
CA LEU A 61 2.36 -2.09 -3.70
C LEU A 61 3.81 -2.36 -4.15
N SER A 62 4.42 -3.46 -3.71
CA SER A 62 5.78 -3.83 -4.11
C SER A 62 5.93 -3.89 -5.64
N GLY A 63 7.00 -3.30 -6.18
CA GLY A 63 7.25 -3.25 -7.62
C GLY A 63 6.44 -2.18 -8.37
N THR A 64 5.62 -1.38 -7.67
CA THR A 64 4.94 -0.21 -8.23
C THR A 64 5.66 1.09 -7.81
N PRO A 65 5.41 2.22 -8.48
CA PRO A 65 5.95 3.51 -8.04
C PRO A 65 5.52 3.95 -6.63
N ARG A 66 4.45 3.36 -6.09
CA ARG A 66 3.94 3.63 -4.73
C ARG A 66 4.52 2.70 -3.66
N GLN A 67 5.47 1.84 -4.03
CA GLN A 67 6.08 0.92 -3.08
C GLN A 67 6.72 1.66 -1.89
N TYR A 68 6.77 0.98 -0.74
CA TYR A 68 7.46 1.51 0.42
C TYR A 68 8.97 1.65 0.14
N VAL A 69 9.51 2.86 0.35
CA VAL A 69 10.95 3.16 0.24
C VAL A 69 11.45 3.64 1.60
N PRO A 70 12.43 2.95 2.22
CA PRO A 70 12.94 3.37 3.51
C PRO A 70 13.73 4.68 3.39
N TYR A 71 13.53 5.57 4.36
CA TYR A 71 14.30 6.80 4.51
C TYR A 71 14.59 7.07 5.99
N SER A 72 15.57 7.92 6.28
CA SER A 72 15.85 8.34 7.65
C SER A 72 14.73 9.23 8.17
N THR A 73 14.00 8.78 9.19
CA THR A 73 12.97 9.57 9.89
C THR A 73 13.58 10.54 10.91
N THR A 74 14.91 10.54 11.06
CA THR A 74 15.64 11.44 11.95
C THR A 74 16.08 12.71 11.23
N ARG A 75 16.11 13.82 11.96
CA ARG A 75 16.66 15.09 11.46
C ARG A 75 18.20 15.05 11.52
N LYS A 76 18.84 15.89 10.71
CA LYS A 76 20.30 16.10 10.76
C LYS A 76 20.72 16.55 12.16
N LYS A 77 21.72 15.87 12.72
CA LYS A 77 22.20 16.13 14.08
C LYS A 77 23.09 17.36 14.17
N ILE A 78 24.01 17.51 13.21
CA ILE A 78 25.01 18.60 13.21
C ILE A 78 24.50 19.71 12.30
N GLN A 79 24.49 20.95 12.79
CA GLN A 79 24.23 22.12 11.95
C GLN A 79 25.55 22.58 11.34
N GLU A 80 25.58 22.69 10.01
CA GLU A 80 26.77 23.18 9.30
C GLU A 80 26.86 24.69 9.44
N TRP A 81 28.08 25.18 9.51
CA TRP A 81 28.32 26.61 9.35
C TRP A 81 28.16 26.98 7.87
N ILE A 82 27.32 27.99 7.60
CA ILE A 82 27.12 28.53 6.25
C ILE A 82 28.03 29.76 6.11
N PRO A 83 28.97 29.78 5.15
CA PRO A 83 29.88 30.91 5.00
C PRO A 83 29.16 32.19 4.59
N PRO A 84 29.62 33.37 5.06
CA PRO A 84 29.12 34.64 4.58
C PRO A 84 29.49 34.83 3.10
N THR A 85 28.54 35.29 2.29
CA THR A 85 28.73 35.51 0.84
C THR A 85 29.46 36.81 0.52
N THR A 86 29.65 37.69 1.50
CA THR A 86 30.32 38.98 1.31
C THR A 86 31.84 38.80 1.21
N ALA A 87 32.46 39.46 0.24
CA ALA A 87 33.92 39.52 0.14
C ALA A 87 34.53 40.06 1.44
N SER A 88 35.60 39.41 1.91
CA SER A 88 36.40 39.92 3.03
C SER A 88 36.93 41.30 2.63
N LYS A 89 36.57 42.33 3.41
CA LYS A 89 37.17 43.66 3.28
C LYS A 89 38.59 43.66 3.82
#